data_AF-A0A1H8PS02-F1
#
_entry.id   AF-A0A1H8PS02-F1
#
_cell.length_a   1.000
_cell.length_b   1.000
_cell.length_c   1.000
_cell.angle_alpha   90.00
_cell.angle_beta   90.00
_cell.angle_gamma   90.00
#
_symmetry.space_group_name_H-M   'P 1'
#
loop_
_entity.id
_entity.type
_entity.pdbx_description
1 polymer ?
#
loop_
_entity_poly.entity_id
_entity_poly.type
_entity_poly.pdbx_seq_one_letter_code
_entity_poly.pdbx_strand_id
1 'polypeptide(L)'
;MKFSSLKKNIVLLIIKDHNMAGIIDIIKEYLNVTAEQVFHIIDYLVRSKLVVFEDGKLVITLEGYSSLSYAKLSNITIESMSEIKYIVNEASLENYIPKKL
;
A
#
# COMPACT_ATOMS: atom_id res chain seq x y z
N MET A 1 -18.26 -4.74 -3.21
CA MET A 1 -17.27 -3.66 -3.44
C MET A 1 -16.30 -4.12 -4.52
N LYS A 2 -16.10 -3.37 -5.62
CA LYS A 2 -15.14 -3.79 -6.66
C LYS A 2 -13.72 -3.64 -6.12
N PHE A 3 -13.03 -4.76 -5.90
CA PHE A 3 -11.63 -4.76 -5.50
C PHE A 3 -10.77 -4.35 -6.71
N SER A 4 -10.34 -3.09 -6.75
CA SER A 4 -9.60 -2.56 -7.89
C SER A 4 -8.15 -3.05 -7.90
N SER A 5 -7.54 -3.08 -9.08
CA SER A 5 -6.12 -3.42 -9.24
C SER A 5 -5.20 -2.57 -8.37
N LEU A 6 -5.55 -1.30 -8.13
CA LEU A 6 -4.82 -0.41 -7.24
C LEU A 6 -4.87 -0.89 -5.78
N LYS A 7 -6.07 -1.21 -5.26
CA LYS A 7 -6.24 -1.71 -3.88
C LYS A 7 -5.51 -3.04 -3.68
N LYS A 8 -5.56 -3.92 -4.69
CA LYS A 8 -4.77 -5.16 -4.71
C LYS A 8 -3.28 -4.88 -4.54
N ASN A 9 -2.73 -3.98 -5.36
CA ASN A 9 -1.30 -3.69 -5.34
C ASN A 9 -0.87 -3.06 -4.02
N ILE A 10 -1.67 -2.15 -3.45
CA ILE A 10 -1.39 -1.56 -2.12
C ILE A 10 -1.30 -2.66 -1.07
N VAL A 11 -2.27 -3.58 -1.02
CA VAL A 11 -2.27 -4.66 -0.01
C VAL A 11 -1.10 -5.61 -0.20
N LEU A 12 -0.75 -5.95 -1.44
CA LEU A 12 0.44 -6.74 -1.73
C LEU A 12 1.71 -6.02 -1.26
N LEU A 13 1.82 -4.70 -1.45
CA LEU A 13 2.96 -3.95 -0.91
C LEU A 13 2.97 -3.93 0.62
N ILE A 14 1.82 -3.81 1.30
CA ILE A 14 1.73 -3.87 2.76
C ILE A 14 2.27 -5.20 3.28
N ILE A 15 1.83 -6.30 2.67
CA ILE A 15 2.26 -7.66 3.04
C ILE A 15 3.75 -7.87 2.75
N LYS A 16 4.29 -7.21 1.71
CA LYS A 16 5.72 -7.28 1.36
C LYS A 16 6.59 -6.60 2.41
N ASP A 17 6.14 -5.42 2.84
CA ASP A 17 6.96 -4.48 3.62
C ASP A 17 6.80 -4.67 5.14
N HIS A 18 5.72 -5.31 5.61
CA HIS A 18 5.39 -5.39 7.03
C HIS A 18 5.32 -6.83 7.55
N ASN A 19 5.72 -7.02 8.80
CA ASN A 19 5.51 -8.28 9.53
C ASN A 19 4.03 -8.44 9.89
N MET A 20 3.56 -9.68 10.06
CA MET A 20 2.14 -10.01 10.29
C MET A 20 1.45 -9.20 11.40
N ALA A 21 2.18 -8.83 12.45
CA ALA A 21 1.67 -8.02 13.54
C ALA A 21 1.27 -6.62 13.04
N GLY A 22 -0.03 -6.32 13.08
CA GLY A 22 -0.56 -5.02 12.67
C GLY A 22 -0.90 -4.89 11.18
N ILE A 23 -0.68 -5.91 10.34
CA ILE A 23 -1.05 -5.86 8.91
C ILE A 23 -2.52 -5.46 8.71
N ILE A 24 -3.42 -6.00 9.53
CA ILE A 24 -4.86 -5.70 9.42
C ILE A 24 -5.13 -4.21 9.66
N ASP A 25 -4.51 -3.63 10.69
CA ASP A 25 -4.70 -2.21 11.01
C ASP A 25 -4.07 -1.30 9.97
N ILE A 26 -2.90 -1.67 9.43
CA ILE A 26 -2.25 -0.94 8.33
C ILE A 26 -3.14 -0.98 7.08
N ILE A 27 -3.69 -2.14 6.70
CA ILE A 27 -4.59 -2.23 5.55
C ILE A 27 -5.85 -1.38 5.78
N LYS A 28 -6.43 -1.40 6.99
CA LYS A 28 -7.58 -0.57 7.34
C LYS A 28 -7.28 0.91 7.14
N GLU A 29 -6.13 1.36 7.60
CA GLU A 29 -5.68 2.76 7.49
C GLU A 29 -5.50 3.16 6.02
N TYR A 30 -4.71 2.40 5.26
CA TYR A 30 -4.39 2.73 3.86
C TYR A 30 -5.59 2.66 2.91
N LEU A 31 -6.54 1.76 3.16
CA LEU A 31 -7.70 1.58 2.30
C LEU A 31 -8.98 2.26 2.80
N ASN A 32 -8.95 2.81 4.03
CA ASN A 32 -10.11 3.32 4.75
C ASN A 32 -11.28 2.31 4.73
N VAL A 33 -11.01 1.09 5.22
CA VAL A 33 -11.94 -0.04 5.23
C VAL A 33 -12.11 -0.64 6.62
N THR A 34 -13.17 -1.43 6.80
CA THR A 34 -13.41 -2.19 8.03
C THR A 34 -12.55 -3.44 8.11
N ALA A 35 -12.38 -3.99 9.31
CA ALA A 35 -11.65 -5.25 9.52
C ALA A 35 -12.26 -6.42 8.71
N GLU A 36 -13.60 -6.50 8.66
CA GLU A 36 -14.31 -7.50 7.86
C GLU A 36 -13.96 -7.41 6.37
N GLN A 37 -13.90 -6.20 5.82
CA GLN A 37 -13.48 -5.97 4.45
C GLN A 37 -12.01 -6.36 4.22
N VAL A 38 -11.12 -6.16 5.21
CA VAL A 38 -9.73 -6.63 5.13
C VAL A 38 -9.68 -8.15 5.04
N PHE A 39 -10.45 -8.87 5.85
CA PHE A 39 -10.52 -10.34 5.76
C PHE A 39 -11.02 -10.82 4.40
N HIS A 40 -12.04 -10.17 3.82
CA HIS A 40 -12.49 -10.49 2.46
C HIS A 40 -11.41 -10.23 1.40
N ILE A 41 -10.61 -9.18 1.57
CA ILE A 41 -9.48 -8.89 0.68
C ILE A 41 -8.41 -9.98 0.80
N ILE A 42 -8.05 -10.36 2.03
CA ILE A 42 -7.06 -11.41 2.27
C ILE A 42 -7.56 -12.76 1.71
N ASP A 43 -8.81 -13.14 1.97
CA ASP A 43 -9.42 -14.36 1.40
C ASP A 43 -9.36 -14.34 -0.13
N TYR A 44 -9.68 -13.20 -0.76
CA TYR A 44 -9.55 -13.03 -2.20
C TYR A 44 -8.10 -13.24 -2.69
N LEU A 45 -7.10 -12.66 -2.01
CA LEU A 45 -5.69 -12.80 -2.38
C LEU A 45 -5.19 -14.25 -2.24
N VAL A 46 -5.63 -14.95 -1.20
CA VAL A 46 -5.33 -16.37 -0.97
C VAL A 46 -5.96 -17.24 -2.05
N ARG A 47 -7.25 -17.05 -2.34
CA ARG A 47 -7.94 -17.78 -3.43
C ARG A 47 -7.32 -17.51 -4.80
N SER A 48 -6.79 -16.30 -5.00
CA SER A 48 -6.08 -15.90 -6.22
C SER A 48 -4.63 -16.38 -6.27
N LYS A 49 -4.16 -17.13 -5.26
CA LYS A 49 -2.78 -17.62 -5.12
C LYS A 49 -1.73 -16.52 -5.15
N LEU A 50 -2.07 -15.30 -4.76
CA LEU A 50 -1.13 -14.17 -4.69
C LEU A 50 -0.41 -14.11 -3.35
N VAL A 51 -1.03 -14.68 -2.31
CA VAL A 51 -0.55 -14.71 -0.94
C VAL A 51 -0.89 -16.07 -0.35
N VAL A 52 -0.04 -16.58 0.51
CA VAL A 52 -0.25 -17.82 1.30
C VAL A 52 -0.05 -17.54 2.78
N PHE A 53 -0.63 -18.40 3.61
CA PHE A 53 -0.36 -18.41 5.04
C PHE A 53 0.73 -19.44 5.34
N GLU A 54 1.90 -18.98 5.76
CA GLU A 54 3.03 -19.83 6.16
C GLU A 54 3.50 -19.38 7.54
N ASP A 55 3.67 -20.34 8.46
CA ASP A 55 4.14 -20.10 9.84
C ASP A 55 3.38 -18.98 10.58
N GLY A 56 2.06 -18.90 10.37
CA GLY A 56 1.20 -17.89 10.98
C GLY A 56 1.36 -16.49 10.40
N LYS A 57 2.02 -16.35 9.25
CA LYS A 57 2.25 -15.07 8.54
C LYS A 57 1.68 -15.12 7.13
N LEU A 58 1.30 -13.95 6.62
CA LEU A 58 0.99 -13.75 5.21
C LEU A 58 2.29 -13.60 4.42
N VAL A 59 2.50 -14.46 3.43
CA VAL A 59 3.68 -14.46 2.56
C VAL A 59 3.25 -14.34 1.11
N ILE A 60 3.88 -13.43 0.37
CA ILE A 60 3.58 -13.21 -1.05
C ILE A 60 4.17 -14.36 -1.88
N THR A 61 3.37 -14.92 -2.78
CA THR A 61 3.80 -15.98 -3.69
C THR A 61 4.58 -15.42 -4.90
N LEU A 62 5.15 -16.30 -5.72
CA LEU A 62 5.77 -15.89 -6.98
C LEU A 62 4.78 -15.17 -7.91
N GLU A 63 3.52 -15.60 -7.94
CA GLU A 63 2.45 -14.96 -8.70
C GLU A 63 2.12 -13.57 -8.15
N GLY A 64 2.14 -13.40 -6.82
CA GLY A 64 2.00 -12.11 -6.15
C GLY A 64 3.11 -11.13 -6.52
N TYR A 65 4.37 -11.57 -6.48
CA TYR A 65 5.52 -10.78 -6.93
C TYR A 65 5.46 -10.46 -8.42
N SER A 66 5.04 -11.42 -9.25
CA SER A 66 4.83 -11.20 -10.68
C SER A 66 3.78 -10.12 -10.93
N SER A 67 2.67 -10.13 -10.16
CA SER A 67 1.64 -9.08 -10.23
C SER A 67 2.20 -7.70 -9.87
N LEU A 68 3.09 -7.60 -8.88
CA LEU A 68 3.77 -6.34 -8.54
C LEU A 68 4.74 -5.90 -9.64
N SER A 69 5.48 -6.84 -10.22
CA SER A 69 6.42 -6.58 -11.32
C SER A 69 5.71 -6.06 -12.58
N TYR A 70 4.60 -6.68 -12.99
CA TYR A 70 3.77 -6.19 -14.10
C TYR A 70 3.24 -4.77 -13.86
N ALA A 71 2.98 -4.41 -12.60
CA ALA A 71 2.58 -3.07 -12.21
C ALA A 71 3.75 -2.08 -12.07
N LYS A 72 5.00 -2.52 -12.28
CA LYS A 72 6.25 -1.76 -12.06
C LYS A 72 6.44 -1.32 -10.59
N LEU A 73 5.95 -2.11 -9.65
CA LEU A 73 5.97 -1.82 -8.21
C LEU A 73 6.95 -2.72 -7.42
N SER A 74 7.72 -3.58 -8.07
CA SER A 74 8.63 -4.52 -7.40
C SER A 74 9.62 -3.82 -6.46
N ASN A 75 10.12 -2.65 -6.88
CA ASN A 75 11.17 -1.90 -6.17
C ASN A 75 10.61 -0.76 -5.30
N ILE A 76 9.29 -0.60 -5.26
CA ILE A 76 8.64 0.44 -4.45
C ILE A 76 8.29 -0.16 -3.09
N THR A 77 8.50 0.64 -2.04
CA THR A 77 8.00 0.36 -0.69
C THR A 77 6.91 1.37 -0.36
N ILE A 78 6.00 1.02 0.53
CA ILE A 78 4.95 1.95 0.96
C ILE A 78 5.54 3.15 1.68
N GLU A 79 6.58 2.94 2.49
CA GLU A 79 7.27 4.01 3.21
C GLU A 79 7.90 5.03 2.25
N SER A 80 8.46 4.59 1.11
CA SER A 80 9.03 5.51 0.12
C SER A 80 7.98 6.35 -0.62
N MET A 81 6.68 5.99 -0.54
CA MET A 81 5.60 6.85 -1.05
C MET A 81 5.29 8.02 -0.12
N SER A 82 5.58 7.89 1.18
CA SER A 82 5.39 8.97 2.16
C SER A 82 6.49 10.04 2.09
N GLU A 83 7.65 9.70 1.52
CA GLU A 83 8.82 10.58 1.40
C GLU A 83 8.83 11.44 0.13
N ILE A 84 7.73 11.50 -0.63
CA ILE A 84 7.61 12.46 -1.74
C ILE A 84 7.48 13.86 -1.13
N LYS A 85 8.62 14.43 -0.73
CA LYS A 85 8.75 15.85 -0.40
C LYS A 85 8.43 16.62 -1.67
N TYR A 86 7.24 17.22 -1.72
CA TYR A 86 6.97 18.25 -2.69
C TYR A 86 8.01 19.35 -2.48
N ILE A 87 8.96 19.49 -3.41
CA ILE A 87 9.83 20.65 -3.46
C ILE A 87 8.94 21.81 -3.86
N VAL A 88 8.36 22.49 -2.86
CA VAL A 88 7.59 23.70 -3.08
C VAL A 88 8.58 24.78 -3.47
N ASN A 89 8.47 25.30 -4.69
CA ASN A 89 9.26 26.45 -5.11
C ASN A 89 8.73 27.71 -4.39
N GLU A 90 9.33 28.05 -3.25
CA GLU A 90 8.93 29.19 -2.42
C GLU A 90 8.92 30.53 -3.20
N ALA A 91 9.74 30.67 -4.25
CA ALA A 91 9.72 31.85 -5.11
C ALA A 91 8.36 32.07 -5.81
N SER A 92 7.63 30.99 -6.10
CA SER A 92 6.28 31.08 -6.68
C SER A 92 5.21 31.52 -5.66
N LEU A 93 5.55 31.54 -4.37
CA LEU A 93 4.66 31.90 -3.27
C LEU A 93 4.92 33.31 -2.71
N GLU A 94 5.92 34.04 -3.20
CA GLU A 94 6.28 35.38 -2.72
C GLU A 94 5.11 36.38 -2.74
N ASN A 95 4.18 36.24 -3.69
CA ASN A 95 2.99 37.10 -3.78
C ASN A 95 1.89 36.75 -2.78
N TYR A 96 1.97 35.58 -2.13
CA TYR A 96 0.97 35.06 -1.20
C TYR A 96 1.44 35.09 0.26
N ILE A 97 2.72 35.38 0.51
CA ILE A 97 3.26 35.58 1.85
C ILE A 97 3.06 37.05 2.22
N PRO A 98 2.30 37.37 3.30
CA PRO A 98 2.14 38.75 3.75
C PRO A 98 3.50 39.36 4.06
N LYS A 99 3.88 40.39 3.31
CA LYS A 99 5.11 41.16 3.60
C LYS A 99 4.91 41.85 4.95
N LYS A 100 5.77 41.55 5.92
CA LYS A 100 5.77 42.26 7.21
C LYS A 100 5.97 43.76 6.93
N LEU A 101 5.05 44.58 7.45
CA LEU A 101 5.11 46.04 7.47
C LEU A 101 6.35 46.52 8.21
#